data_AF-A0A499V7F9-F1
#
_entry.id   AF-A0A499V7F9-F1
#
_cell.length_a   1.000
_cell.length_b   1.000
_cell.length_c   1.000
_cell.angle_alpha   90.00
_cell.angle_beta   90.00
_cell.angle_gamma   90.00
#
_symmetry.space_group_name_H-M   'P 1'
#
loop_
_entity.id
_entity.type
_entity.pdbx_description
1 polymer ?
#
loop_
_entity_poly.entity_id
_entity_poly.type
_entity_poly.pdbx_seq_one_letter_code
_entity_poly.pdbx_strand_id
1 'polypeptide(L)' 'MSHGCVGMSLADGKWFYNRATRGDLVEITGSTRATVSTGNGFGDWNLPYPSWQKLSALR' A
#
# COMPACT_ATOMS: atom_id res chain seq x y z
N MET A 1 -19.27 -0.50 8.03
CA MET A 1 -18.70 0.80 7.60
C MET A 1 -17.39 0.98 8.34
N SER A 2 -16.27 1.17 7.64
CA SER A 2 -14.95 1.43 8.26
C SER A 2 -14.53 2.87 7.98
N HIS A 3 -13.57 3.39 8.74
CA HIS A 3 -13.00 4.73 8.54
C HIS A 3 -11.73 4.72 7.69
N GLY A 4 -11.43 3.59 7.00
CA GLY A 4 -10.24 3.43 6.17
C GLY A 4 -9.61 2.05 6.24
N CYS A 5 -9.91 1.24 7.26
CA CYS A 5 -9.45 -0.15 7.30
C CYS A 5 -10.16 -1.00 6.23
N VAL A 6 -9.43 -1.97 5.66
CA VAL A 6 -10.02 -3.01 4.81
C VAL A 6 -10.78 -3.99 5.71
N GLY A 7 -12.11 -3.90 5.72
CA GLY A 7 -12.95 -4.80 6.50
C GLY A 7 -12.99 -6.20 5.89
N MET A 8 -12.85 -7.22 6.73
CA MET A 8 -12.85 -8.63 6.33
C MET A 8 -13.68 -9.47 7.31
N SER A 9 -14.14 -10.64 6.86
CA SER A 9 -14.66 -11.66 7.77
C SER A 9 -13.54 -12.20 8.68
N LEU A 10 -13.90 -12.85 9.79
CA LEU A 10 -12.90 -13.49 10.66
C LEU A 10 -12.08 -14.56 9.92
N ALA A 11 -12.73 -15.31 9.02
CA ALA A 11 -12.08 -16.35 8.23
C ALA A 11 -11.05 -15.76 7.26
N ASP A 12 -11.42 -14.72 6.52
CA ASP A 12 -10.54 -14.06 5.55
C ASP A 12 -9.37 -13.34 6.25
N GLY A 13 -9.65 -12.67 7.37
CA GLY A 13 -8.62 -12.03 8.18
C GLY A 13 -7.58 -13.04 8.69
N LYS A 14 -8.01 -14.23 9.13
CA LYS A 14 -7.11 -15.31 9.54
C LYS A 14 -6.31 -15.87 8.35
N TRP A 15 -6.97 -16.06 7.21
CA TRP A 15 -6.31 -16.54 5.99
C TRP A 15 -5.19 -15.60 5.55
N PHE A 16 -5.47 -14.28 5.56
CA PHE A 16 -4.53 -13.23 5.18
C PHE A 16 -3.38 -13.14 6.18
N TYR A 17 -3.68 -13.08 7.48
CA TYR A 17 -2.66 -13.01 8.54
C TYR A 17 -1.63 -14.15 8.46
N ASN A 18 -2.09 -15.36 8.17
CA ASN A 18 -1.23 -16.54 8.10
C ASN A 18 -0.36 -16.62 6.84
N ARG A 19 -0.63 -15.79 5.82
CA ARG A 19 0.01 -15.88 4.49
C ARG A 19 0.78 -14.64 4.11
N ALA A 20 0.23 -13.47 4.43
CA ALA A 20 0.87 -12.20 4.15
C ALA A 20 2.16 -12.09 4.97
N THR A 21 3.21 -11.66 4.31
CA THR A 21 4.51 -11.40 4.91
C THR A 21 4.89 -9.93 4.71
N ARG A 22 5.88 -9.46 5.50
CA ARG A 22 6.34 -8.07 5.38
C ARG A 22 6.95 -7.85 3.99
N GLY A 23 6.43 -6.87 3.27
CA GLY A 23 6.84 -6.54 1.92
C GLY A 23 5.86 -6.99 0.84
N ASP A 24 4.89 -7.85 1.16
CA ASP A 24 3.81 -8.18 0.24
C ASP A 24 3.01 -6.92 -0.12
N LEU A 25 2.61 -6.82 -1.39
CA LEU A 25 1.92 -5.65 -1.92
C LEU A 25 0.40 -5.81 -1.80
N VAL A 26 -0.27 -4.69 -1.50
CA VAL A 26 -1.73 -4.56 -1.56
C VAL A 26 -2.04 -3.35 -2.44
N GLU A 27 -2.74 -3.58 -3.55
CA GLU A 27 -3.24 -2.53 -4.43
C GLU A 27 -4.72 -2.27 -4.14
N ILE A 28 -5.08 -1.02 -3.85
CA ILE A 28 -6.48 -0.61 -3.65
C ILE A 28 -6.94 0.10 -4.91
N THR A 29 -7.87 -0.50 -5.64
CA THR A 29 -8.48 0.07 -6.86
C THR A 29 -9.95 0.46 -6.62
N GLY A 30 -10.47 1.39 -7.42
CA GLY A 30 -11.88 1.79 -7.38
C GLY A 30 -12.31 2.65 -6.18
N SER A 31 -11.38 3.10 -5.33
CA SER A 31 -11.67 4.04 -4.25
C SER A 31 -11.79 5.47 -4.76
N THR A 32 -12.66 6.27 -4.13
CA THR A 32 -12.72 7.72 -4.34
C THR A 32 -11.74 8.49 -3.47
N ARG A 33 -11.04 7.81 -2.54
CA ARG A 33 -10.01 8.42 -1.69
C ARG A 33 -8.72 8.62 -2.47
N ALA A 34 -7.94 9.61 -2.04
CA ALA A 34 -6.63 9.88 -2.60
C ALA A 34 -5.67 8.69 -2.41
N THR A 35 -4.79 8.48 -3.40
CA THR A 35 -3.66 7.56 -3.30
C THR A 35 -2.78 7.93 -2.10
N VAL A 36 -2.28 6.91 -1.40
CA VAL A 36 -1.37 7.09 -0.26
C VAL A 36 -0.10 7.81 -0.73
N SER A 37 0.24 8.92 -0.07
CA SER A 37 1.41 9.72 -0.42
C SER A 37 2.73 8.98 -0.15
N THR A 38 3.73 9.26 -0.97
CA THR A 38 5.11 8.81 -0.75
C THR A 38 5.63 9.43 0.56
N GLY A 39 6.12 8.62 1.49
CA GLY A 39 6.49 9.04 2.85
C GLY A 39 5.40 8.85 3.92
N ASN A 40 4.18 8.43 3.54
CA ASN A 40 3.17 7.99 4.50
C ASN A 40 3.25 6.47 4.71
N GLY A 41 4.27 6.02 5.43
CA GLY A 41 4.48 4.62 5.76
C GLY A 41 5.04 3.80 4.59
N PHE A 42 4.15 3.14 3.83
CA PHE A 42 4.51 2.17 2.79
C PHE A 42 4.06 2.60 1.38
N GLY A 43 3.95 3.92 1.15
CA GLY A 43 3.45 4.51 -0.10
C GLY A 43 4.49 4.67 -1.21
N ASP A 44 5.72 4.17 -1.03
CA ASP A 44 6.85 4.39 -1.93
C ASP A 44 6.59 3.92 -3.37
N TRP A 45 5.85 2.80 -3.52
CA TRP A 45 5.47 2.25 -4.82
C TRP A 45 4.47 3.12 -5.61
N ASN A 46 3.90 4.15 -4.98
CA ASN A 46 3.04 5.11 -5.67
C ASN A 46 3.86 6.21 -6.39
N LEU A 47 5.19 6.25 -6.21
CA LEU A 47 6.06 7.17 -6.96
C LEU A 47 6.39 6.57 -8.33
N PRO A 48 6.12 7.26 -9.45
CA PRO A 48 6.57 6.80 -10.75
C PRO A 48 8.10 6.65 -10.78
N TYR A 49 8.58 5.57 -11.40
CA TYR A 49 10.00 5.24 -11.42
C TYR A 49 10.93 6.39 -11.89
N PRO A 50 10.61 7.14 -12.97
CA PRO A 50 11.45 8.28 -13.37
C PRO A 50 11.54 9.40 -12.32
N SER A 51 10.52 9.54 -11.47
CA SER A 51 10.53 10.48 -10.35
C SER A 51 11.34 9.94 -9.18
N TRP A 52 11.21 8.64 -8.88
CA TRP A 52 12.01 7.97 -7.86
C TRP A 52 13.51 8.07 -8.15
N GLN A 53 13.94 7.82 -9.39
CA GLN A 53 15.35 7.90 -9.79
C GLN A 53 15.96 9.29 -9.55
N LYS A 54 15.17 10.36 -9.68
CA LYS A 54 15.63 11.74 -9.44
C LYS A 54 15.96 12.02 -7.97
N LEU A 55 15.51 11.17 -7.04
CA LEU A 55 15.85 11.25 -5.61
C LEU A 55 17.25 10.70 -5.31
N SER A 56 17.88 9.98 -6.25
CA SER A 56 19.25 9.49 -6.08
C SER A 56 20.24 10.65 -5.97
N ALA A 57 21.07 10.63 -4.92
CA ALA A 57 22.11 11.63 -4.71
C ALA A 57 23.24 11.58 -5.76
N LEU A 58 23.40 10.45 -6.47
CA LEU A 58 24.60 10.15 -7.23
C LEU A 58 24.50 10.33 -8.75
N ARG A 59 23.32 10.69 -9.29
CA ARG A 59 22.99 10.76 -10.74
C ARG A 59 23.91 10.01 -11.70
#